data_AF-A0A9X3ETN9-F1
#
_entry.id   AF-A0A9X3ETN9-F1
#
_cell.length_a   1.000
_cell.length_b   1.000
_cell.length_c   1.000
_cell.angle_alpha   90.00
_cell.angle_beta   90.00
_cell.angle_gamma   90.00
#
_symmetry.space_group_name_H-M   'P 1'
#
loop_
_entity.id
_entity.type
_entity.pdbx_description
1 polymer ?
#
loop_
_entity_poly.entity_id
_entity_poly.type
_entity_poly.pdbx_seq_one_letter_code
_entity_poly.pdbx_strand_id
1 'polypeptide(L)'
;MIDDLVTQGCDEPYRMFTARAEYRLLLREDNADARLSDMSFAAGLIDPVRYDRARARGERVQQLLARPDPDAPAWLSERAESQRCYAGFLERQEKEIRVMRGGATDLPIDPDTDYRRLPGLTSEAAERFARVRPTSTGQAARIPGITPAALMCLWAHVRAAQRRAEAAALAAAHPR
;
A
#
# COMPACT_ATOMS: atom_id res chain seq x y z
N MET A 1 9.13 -7.93 -7.76
CA MET A 1 9.68 -8.99 -8.63
C MET A 1 8.61 -9.64 -9.50
N ILE A 2 7.84 -10.62 -9.02
CA ILE A 2 6.88 -11.35 -9.88
C ILE A 2 5.91 -10.37 -10.55
N ASP A 3 5.36 -9.44 -9.76
CA ASP A 3 4.46 -8.39 -10.26
C ASP A 3 5.13 -7.52 -11.35
N ASP A 4 6.38 -7.08 -11.13
CA ASP A 4 7.13 -6.31 -12.12
C ASP A 4 7.35 -7.10 -13.41
N LEU A 5 7.73 -8.38 -13.31
CA LEU A 5 7.99 -9.23 -14.47
C LEU A 5 6.74 -9.46 -15.30
N VAL A 6 5.59 -9.67 -14.65
CA VAL A 6 4.31 -9.92 -15.34
C VAL A 6 3.74 -8.63 -15.93
N THR A 7 3.91 -7.50 -15.25
CA THR A 7 3.27 -6.23 -15.65
C THR A 7 4.12 -5.41 -16.61
N GLN A 8 5.43 -5.34 -16.38
CA GLN A 8 6.34 -4.46 -17.11
C GLN A 8 7.17 -5.23 -18.15
N GLY A 9 7.27 -6.56 -18.03
CA GLY A 9 8.21 -7.34 -18.81
C GLY A 9 9.66 -7.07 -18.40
N CYS A 10 10.61 -7.71 -19.06
CA CYS A 10 12.03 -7.49 -18.81
C CYS A 10 12.85 -7.87 -20.05
N ASP A 11 13.45 -6.88 -20.71
CA ASP A 11 14.29 -7.10 -21.91
C ASP A 11 15.73 -7.49 -21.57
N GLU A 12 16.16 -7.23 -20.33
CA GLU A 12 17.46 -7.61 -19.75
C GLU A 12 17.26 -8.45 -18.48
N PRO A 13 18.28 -9.17 -17.95
CA PRO A 13 18.12 -9.95 -16.74
C PRO A 13 17.69 -9.09 -15.52
N TYR A 14 16.54 -9.41 -14.94
CA TYR A 14 15.97 -8.68 -13.81
C TYR A 14 16.90 -8.70 -12.59
N ARG A 15 17.08 -7.54 -11.95
CA ARG A 15 17.90 -7.39 -10.74
C ARG A 15 17.04 -6.87 -9.58
N MET A 16 17.03 -7.61 -8.47
CA MET A 16 16.27 -7.22 -7.28
C MET A 16 16.69 -5.86 -6.70
N PHE A 17 17.97 -5.50 -6.81
CA PHE A 17 18.49 -4.22 -6.32
C PHE A 17 18.01 -3.00 -7.11
N THR A 18 17.52 -3.19 -8.33
CA THR A 18 16.94 -2.10 -9.14
C THR A 18 15.42 -1.98 -8.94
N ALA A 19 14.81 -2.95 -8.27
CA ALA A 19 13.38 -2.98 -8.00
C ALA A 19 13.02 -1.99 -6.87
N ARG A 20 12.04 -1.11 -7.13
CA ARG A 20 11.49 -0.24 -6.08
C ARG A 20 10.35 -0.94 -5.38
N ALA A 21 10.57 -1.38 -4.15
CA ALA A 21 9.50 -1.81 -3.26
C ALA A 21 8.80 -0.58 -2.66
N GLU A 22 7.59 -0.28 -3.12
CA GLU A 22 6.75 0.80 -2.56
C GLU A 22 6.50 0.64 -1.05
N TYR A 23 6.57 -0.60 -0.57
CA TYR A 23 6.34 -1.00 0.82
C TYR A 23 7.62 -1.42 1.56
N ARG A 24 8.79 -0.82 1.23
CA ARG A 24 10.09 -1.22 1.80
C ARG A 24 10.14 -1.28 3.34
N LEU A 25 9.35 -0.44 4.03
CA LEU A 25 9.30 -0.43 5.50
C LEU A 25 8.50 -1.61 6.06
N LEU A 26 7.52 -2.11 5.33
CA LEU A 26 6.76 -3.32 5.67
C LEU A 26 7.54 -4.59 5.27
N LEU A 27 8.25 -4.55 4.14
CA LEU A 27 8.95 -5.68 3.53
C LEU A 27 10.41 -5.77 3.98
N ARG A 28 10.64 -5.78 5.29
CA ARG A 28 12.00 -5.88 5.85
C ARG A 28 12.44 -7.33 6.01
N GLU A 29 13.74 -7.52 6.09
CA GLU A 29 14.34 -8.84 6.35
C GLU A 29 13.96 -9.38 7.74
N ASP A 30 13.94 -8.50 8.75
CA ASP A 30 13.75 -8.85 10.16
C ASP A 30 12.34 -9.32 10.52
N ASN A 31 11.36 -9.09 9.63
CA ASN A 31 9.96 -9.47 9.82
C ASN A 31 9.44 -10.47 8.77
N ALA A 32 10.31 -11.05 7.94
CA ALA A 32 9.90 -11.96 6.87
C ALA A 32 9.17 -13.20 7.37
N ASP A 33 9.60 -13.76 8.49
CA ASP A 33 8.95 -14.90 9.14
C ASP A 33 7.52 -14.56 9.59
N ALA A 34 7.31 -13.42 10.25
CA ALA A 34 6.00 -12.97 10.68
C ALA A 34 5.04 -12.72 9.51
N ARG A 35 5.58 -12.33 8.34
CA ARG A 35 4.78 -12.10 7.13
C ARG A 35 4.44 -13.40 6.39
N LEU A 36 5.34 -14.37 6.36
CA LEU A 36 5.26 -15.50 5.42
C LEU A 36 4.98 -16.86 6.07
N SER A 37 5.14 -17.01 7.39
CA SER A 37 5.04 -18.32 8.04
C SER A 37 3.64 -18.94 7.94
N ASP A 38 2.58 -18.15 8.10
CA ASP A 38 1.18 -18.64 7.94
C ASP A 38 0.94 -19.18 6.54
N MET A 39 1.37 -18.44 5.50
CA MET A 39 1.24 -18.86 4.11
C MET A 39 2.09 -20.10 3.81
N SER A 40 3.31 -20.14 4.35
CA SER A 40 4.24 -21.27 4.16
C SER A 40 3.69 -22.55 4.78
N PHE A 41 3.08 -22.45 5.96
CA PHE A 41 2.45 -23.57 6.65
C PHE A 41 1.21 -24.05 5.90
N ALA A 42 0.32 -23.13 5.51
CA ALA A 42 -0.87 -23.44 4.73
C ALA A 42 -0.54 -24.10 3.38
N ALA A 43 0.59 -23.73 2.76
CA ALA A 43 1.10 -24.35 1.54
C ALA A 43 1.84 -25.68 1.76
N GLY A 44 2.00 -26.14 3.01
CA GLY A 44 2.71 -27.38 3.35
C GLY A 44 4.24 -27.30 3.18
N LEU A 45 4.81 -26.10 3.09
CA LEU A 45 6.26 -25.89 2.87
C LEU A 45 7.08 -25.96 4.16
N ILE A 46 6.43 -25.80 5.31
CA ILE A 46 7.05 -25.92 6.64
C ILE A 46 6.23 -26.85 7.52
N ASP A 47 6.93 -27.58 8.40
CA ASP A 47 6.30 -28.44 9.39
C ASP A 47 5.70 -27.66 10.57
N PRO A 48 4.81 -28.28 11.38
CA PRO A 48 4.20 -27.62 12.54
C PRO A 48 5.21 -27.08 13.56
N VAL A 49 6.35 -27.77 13.76
CA VAL A 49 7.36 -27.34 14.74
C VAL A 49 8.02 -26.03 14.30
N ARG A 50 8.31 -25.89 13.00
CA ARG A 50 8.83 -24.63 12.43
C ARG A 50 7.80 -23.51 12.52
N TYR A 51 6.53 -23.83 12.25
CA TYR A 51 5.43 -22.87 12.35
C TYR A 51 5.26 -22.34 13.78
N ASP A 52 5.20 -23.24 14.77
CA ASP A 52 5.07 -22.89 16.18
C ASP A 52 6.25 -22.03 16.67
N ARG A 53 7.47 -22.34 16.23
CA ARG A 53 8.65 -21.53 16.55
C ARG A 53 8.56 -20.11 15.97
N ALA A 54 8.05 -19.97 14.75
CA ALA A 54 7.85 -18.65 14.13
C ALA A 54 6.77 -17.84 14.88
N ARG A 55 5.65 -18.49 15.24
CA ARG A 55 4.60 -17.89 16.08
C ARG A 55 5.12 -17.46 17.45
N ALA A 56 5.76 -18.35 18.18
CA ALA A 56 6.31 -18.06 19.51
C ALA A 56 7.31 -16.90 19.48
N ARG A 57 8.12 -16.81 18.41
CA ARG A 57 9.01 -15.67 18.19
C ARG A 57 8.23 -14.37 18.00
N GLY A 58 7.19 -14.38 17.15
CA GLY A 58 6.32 -13.22 16.95
C GLY A 58 5.65 -12.75 18.24
N GLU A 59 5.09 -13.69 19.01
CA GLU A 59 4.48 -13.41 20.32
C GLU A 59 5.50 -12.84 21.31
N ARG A 60 6.71 -13.39 21.36
CA ARG A 60 7.77 -12.87 22.24
C ARG A 60 8.21 -11.45 21.85
N VAL A 61 8.29 -11.12 20.56
CA VAL A 61 8.54 -9.74 20.11
C VAL A 61 7.42 -8.80 20.58
N GLN A 62 6.15 -9.20 20.48
CA GLN A 62 5.03 -8.39 20.96
C GLN A 62 5.08 -8.17 22.48
N GLN A 63 5.49 -9.18 23.25
CA GLN A 63 5.71 -9.02 24.69
C GLN A 63 6.80 -7.98 24.98
N LEU A 64 7.93 -8.03 24.27
CA LEU A 64 9.04 -7.07 24.44
C LEU A 64 8.66 -5.64 24.04
N LEU A 65 7.80 -5.49 23.03
CA LEU A 65 7.24 -4.20 22.64
C LEU A 65 6.37 -3.60 23.75
N ALA A 66 5.56 -4.43 24.41
CA ALA A 66 4.70 -3.99 25.51
C ALA A 66 5.50 -3.74 26.80
N ARG A 67 6.50 -4.58 27.08
CA ARG A 67 7.36 -4.50 28.25
C ARG A 67 8.76 -4.96 27.91
N PRO A 68 9.76 -4.05 27.88
CA PRO A 68 11.16 -4.43 27.70
C PRO A 68 11.62 -5.43 28.76
N ASP A 69 12.44 -6.38 28.33
CA ASP A 69 13.05 -7.40 29.18
C ASP A 69 14.58 -7.38 28.99
N PRO A 70 15.36 -6.97 30.00
CA PRO A 70 16.82 -6.89 29.91
C PRO A 70 17.49 -8.26 29.66
N ASP A 71 16.84 -9.35 30.07
CA ASP A 71 17.39 -10.70 29.97
C ASP A 71 17.04 -11.38 28.64
N ALA A 72 16.28 -10.70 27.77
CA ALA A 72 15.95 -11.21 26.45
C ALA A 72 17.21 -11.27 25.54
N PRO A 73 17.30 -12.26 24.64
CA PRO A 73 18.38 -12.32 23.67
C PRO A 73 18.46 -11.03 22.83
N ALA A 74 19.68 -10.51 22.64
CA ALA A 74 19.91 -9.23 21.97
C ALA A 74 19.18 -9.08 20.63
N TRP A 75 19.28 -10.09 19.74
CA TRP A 75 18.61 -10.07 18.43
C TRP A 75 17.08 -9.93 18.50
N LEU A 76 16.46 -10.37 19.61
CA LEU A 76 15.02 -10.30 19.81
C LEU A 76 14.59 -8.94 20.35
N SER A 77 15.41 -8.36 21.23
CA SER A 77 15.29 -6.97 21.68
C SER A 77 15.49 -5.99 20.52
N GLU A 78 16.52 -6.17 19.71
CA GLU A 78 16.78 -5.37 18.49
C GLU A 78 15.61 -5.42 17.51
N ARG A 79 15.01 -6.59 17.31
CA ARG A 79 13.81 -6.73 16.48
C ARG A 79 12.60 -5.98 17.05
N ALA A 80 12.41 -6.03 18.37
CA ALA A 80 11.36 -5.26 19.03
C ALA A 80 11.62 -3.75 18.91
N GLU A 81 12.86 -3.30 19.09
CA GLU A 81 13.24 -1.90 18.89
C GLU A 81 13.04 -1.44 17.46
N SER A 82 13.44 -2.24 16.46
CA SER A 82 13.16 -2.00 15.05
C SER A 82 11.66 -1.81 14.82
N GLN A 83 10.82 -2.73 15.32
CA GLN A 83 9.37 -2.60 15.24
C GLN A 83 8.86 -1.31 15.89
N ARG A 84 9.36 -0.93 17.08
CA ARG A 84 8.97 0.30 17.78
C ARG A 84 9.36 1.55 17.00
N CYS A 85 10.60 1.62 16.50
CA CYS A 85 11.12 2.75 15.74
C CYS A 85 10.37 2.94 14.42
N TYR A 86 9.98 1.84 13.76
CA TYR A 86 9.24 1.91 12.50
C TYR A 86 7.73 2.00 12.68
N ALA A 87 7.16 1.71 13.86
CA ALA A 87 5.72 1.69 14.09
C ALA A 87 5.01 2.98 13.61
N GLY A 88 5.54 4.16 13.94
CA GLY A 88 4.94 5.43 13.51
C GLY A 88 4.98 5.65 11.98
N PHE A 89 6.03 5.16 11.31
CA PHE A 89 6.13 5.23 9.85
C PHE A 89 5.23 4.19 9.18
N LEU A 90 5.12 3.01 9.78
CA LEU A 90 4.25 1.93 9.33
C LEU A 90 2.78 2.32 9.48
N GLU A 91 2.36 2.92 10.59
CA GLU A 91 0.98 3.40 10.75
C GLU A 91 0.60 4.44 9.69
N ARG A 92 1.53 5.33 9.33
CA ARG A 92 1.30 6.33 8.27
C ARG A 92 1.19 5.64 6.90
N GLN A 93 2.12 4.75 6.58
CA GLN A 93 2.12 3.99 5.33
C GLN A 93 0.91 3.04 5.24
N GLU A 94 0.48 2.42 6.33
CA GLU A 94 -0.69 1.55 6.41
C GLU A 94 -1.99 2.33 6.28
N LYS A 95 -2.08 3.56 6.81
CA LYS A 95 -3.22 4.45 6.56
C LYS A 95 -3.31 4.79 5.08
N GLU A 96 -2.19 5.12 4.43
CA GLU A 96 -2.14 5.35 2.99
C GLU A 96 -2.58 4.10 2.21
N ILE A 97 -2.02 2.92 2.52
CA ILE A 97 -2.40 1.63 1.91
C ILE A 97 -3.86 1.28 2.16
N ARG A 98 -4.37 1.49 3.38
CA ARG A 98 -5.76 1.17 3.74
C ARG A 98 -6.73 2.09 3.01
N VAL A 99 -6.40 3.36 2.84
CA VAL A 99 -7.23 4.24 2.00
C VAL A 99 -7.21 3.74 0.55
N MET A 100 -6.06 3.27 0.04
CA MET A 100 -5.96 2.67 -1.30
C MET A 100 -6.76 1.37 -1.45
N ARG A 101 -6.66 0.46 -0.47
CA ARG A 101 -7.16 -0.93 -0.57
C ARG A 101 -8.54 -1.14 0.05
N GLY A 102 -8.94 -0.32 1.00
CA GLY A 102 -10.09 -0.57 1.88
C GLY A 102 -11.06 0.58 2.07
N GLY A 103 -10.89 1.72 1.39
CA GLY A 103 -11.73 2.91 1.64
C GLY A 103 -12.13 3.74 0.42
N ALA A 104 -11.37 3.69 -0.67
CA ALA A 104 -11.83 4.27 -1.92
C ALA A 104 -12.83 3.33 -2.58
N THR A 105 -14.13 3.63 -2.48
CA THR A 105 -15.11 3.14 -3.47
C THR A 105 -14.49 3.37 -4.85
N ASP A 106 -14.46 2.36 -5.71
CA ASP A 106 -13.96 2.58 -7.06
C ASP A 106 -14.88 3.59 -7.74
N LEU A 107 -14.37 4.81 -7.95
CA LEU A 107 -15.13 5.89 -8.54
C LEU A 107 -14.87 5.94 -10.04
N PRO A 108 -15.91 6.10 -10.87
CA PRO A 108 -15.73 6.41 -12.27
C PRO A 108 -15.02 7.76 -12.42
N ILE A 109 -14.04 7.80 -13.32
CA ILE A 109 -13.31 9.00 -13.70
C ILE A 109 -13.89 9.51 -15.01
N ASP A 110 -14.15 10.81 -15.08
CA ASP A 110 -14.59 11.48 -16.30
C ASP A 110 -13.49 11.36 -17.39
N PRO A 111 -13.81 10.84 -18.59
CA PRO A 111 -12.85 10.74 -19.70
C PRO A 111 -12.15 12.06 -20.04
N ASP A 112 -12.83 13.20 -19.81
CA ASP A 112 -12.35 14.54 -20.13
C ASP A 112 -11.57 15.20 -18.99
N THR A 113 -11.28 14.47 -17.90
CA THR A 113 -10.48 14.96 -16.77
C THR A 113 -9.10 15.44 -17.25
N ASP A 114 -8.80 16.73 -17.04
CA ASP A 114 -7.46 17.27 -17.29
C ASP A 114 -6.55 17.05 -16.07
N TYR A 115 -5.84 15.92 -16.05
CA TYR A 115 -4.96 15.53 -14.96
C TYR A 115 -3.87 16.56 -14.64
N ARG A 116 -3.47 17.39 -15.61
CA ARG A 116 -2.43 18.43 -15.43
C ARG A 116 -2.91 19.61 -14.61
N ARG A 117 -4.22 19.79 -14.47
CA ARG A 117 -4.84 20.85 -13.67
C ARG A 117 -5.23 20.38 -12.27
N LEU A 118 -5.01 19.11 -11.95
CA LEU A 118 -5.37 18.57 -10.65
C LEU A 118 -4.41 19.05 -9.56
N PRO A 119 -4.90 19.76 -8.52
CA PRO A 119 -4.05 20.21 -7.44
C PRO A 119 -3.41 19.03 -6.69
N GLY A 120 -2.12 19.15 -6.40
CA GLY A 120 -1.37 18.15 -5.65
C GLY A 120 -0.87 16.94 -6.46
N LEU A 121 -1.23 16.84 -7.75
CA LEU A 121 -0.57 15.89 -8.65
C LEU A 121 0.82 16.38 -9.05
N THR A 122 1.79 15.47 -9.05
CA THR A 122 3.10 15.73 -9.67
C THR A 122 2.96 15.69 -11.19
N SER A 123 3.86 16.37 -11.91
CA SER A 123 3.87 16.35 -13.39
C SER A 123 3.98 14.93 -13.93
N GLU A 124 4.81 14.09 -13.30
CA GLU A 124 5.02 12.69 -13.69
C GLU A 124 3.74 11.85 -13.53
N ALA A 125 3.01 12.02 -12.42
CA ALA A 125 1.74 11.32 -12.21
C ALA A 125 0.66 11.81 -13.18
N ALA A 126 0.56 13.12 -13.38
CA ALA A 126 -0.38 13.72 -14.33
C ALA A 126 -0.14 13.23 -15.76
N GLU A 127 1.12 13.13 -16.18
CA GLU A 127 1.50 12.62 -17.48
C GLU A 127 1.15 11.13 -17.65
N ARG A 128 1.43 10.31 -16.62
CA ARG A 128 1.03 8.89 -16.62
C ARG A 128 -0.49 8.71 -16.73
N PHE A 129 -1.28 9.44 -15.94
CA PHE A 129 -2.74 9.38 -16.04
C PHE A 129 -3.25 9.90 -17.38
N ALA A 130 -2.66 10.98 -17.91
CA ALA A 130 -3.03 11.52 -19.21
C ALA A 130 -2.74 10.56 -20.37
N ARG A 131 -1.69 9.74 -20.24
CA ARG A 131 -1.33 8.70 -21.21
C ARG A 131 -2.23 7.47 -21.12
N VAL A 132 -2.48 6.97 -19.91
CA VAL A 132 -3.27 5.74 -19.70
C VAL A 132 -4.78 5.97 -19.78
N ARG A 133 -5.24 7.18 -19.39
CA ARG A 133 -6.66 7.57 -19.32
C ARG A 133 -7.50 6.55 -18.53
N PRO A 134 -7.22 6.36 -17.22
CA PRO A 134 -8.00 5.42 -16.42
C PRO A 134 -9.47 5.86 -16.33
N THR A 135 -10.38 4.90 -16.48
CA THR A 135 -11.83 5.09 -16.37
C THR A 135 -12.33 4.99 -14.94
N SER A 136 -11.49 4.49 -14.02
CA SER A 136 -11.82 4.36 -12.61
C SER A 136 -10.61 4.55 -11.71
N THR A 137 -10.85 4.96 -10.47
CA THR A 137 -9.79 5.12 -9.46
C THR A 137 -9.06 3.81 -9.15
N GLY A 138 -9.75 2.67 -9.25
CA GLY A 138 -9.19 1.33 -9.08
C GLY A 138 -8.31 0.92 -10.26
N GLN A 139 -8.67 1.30 -11.49
CA GLN A 139 -7.78 1.14 -12.64
C GLN A 139 -6.55 2.04 -12.50
N ALA A 140 -6.73 3.28 -12.07
CA ALA A 140 -5.63 4.21 -11.83
C ALA A 140 -4.61 3.65 -10.82
N ALA A 141 -5.10 2.96 -9.78
CA ALA A 141 -4.26 2.34 -8.74
C ALA A 141 -3.38 1.20 -9.24
N ARG A 142 -3.66 0.63 -10.42
CA ARG A 142 -2.85 -0.42 -11.05
C ARG A 142 -1.82 0.13 -12.04
N ILE A 143 -1.78 1.46 -12.26
CA ILE A 143 -0.84 2.06 -13.19
C ILE A 143 0.56 2.04 -12.55
N PRO A 144 1.57 1.45 -13.22
CA PRO A 144 2.93 1.37 -12.67
C PRO A 144 3.52 2.75 -12.38
N GLY A 145 4.15 2.87 -11.20
CA GLY A 145 4.84 4.10 -10.78
C GLY A 145 3.91 5.24 -10.40
N ILE A 146 2.62 4.97 -10.21
CA ILE A 146 1.70 5.92 -9.57
C ILE A 146 1.82 5.80 -8.06
N THR A 147 2.12 6.93 -7.41
CA THR A 147 2.27 6.96 -5.96
C THR A 147 0.93 6.99 -5.24
N PRO A 148 0.90 6.56 -3.97
CA PRO A 148 -0.30 6.68 -3.16
C PRO A 148 -0.84 8.13 -3.05
N ALA A 149 0.06 9.11 -2.95
CA ALA A 149 -0.32 10.52 -2.90
C ALA A 149 -1.05 10.97 -4.18
N ALA A 150 -0.60 10.50 -5.36
CA ALA A 150 -1.23 10.87 -6.63
C ALA A 150 -2.66 10.30 -6.77
N LEU A 151 -2.90 9.05 -6.35
CA LEU A 151 -4.25 8.48 -6.35
C LEU A 151 -5.14 9.16 -5.32
N MET A 152 -4.60 9.58 -4.18
CA MET A 152 -5.36 10.35 -3.20
C MET A 152 -5.85 11.68 -3.75
N CYS A 153 -4.99 12.41 -4.45
CA CYS A 153 -5.37 13.64 -5.13
C CYS A 153 -6.44 13.38 -6.20
N LEU A 154 -6.28 12.34 -7.00
CA LEU A 154 -7.26 11.94 -8.01
C LEU A 154 -8.61 11.57 -7.38
N TRP A 155 -8.62 10.70 -6.35
CA TRP A 155 -9.83 10.28 -5.66
C TRP A 155 -10.57 11.45 -5.01
N ALA A 156 -9.83 12.34 -4.33
CA ALA A 156 -10.41 13.54 -3.72
C ALA A 156 -11.07 14.45 -4.77
N HIS A 157 -10.45 14.60 -5.93
CA HIS A 157 -11.01 15.38 -7.03
C HIS A 157 -12.30 14.75 -7.59
N VAL A 158 -12.27 13.45 -7.90
CA VAL A 158 -13.42 12.71 -8.43
C VAL A 158 -14.59 12.76 -7.44
N ARG A 159 -14.32 12.54 -6.15
CA ARG A 159 -15.36 12.61 -5.11
C ARG A 159 -15.95 14.01 -4.97
N ALA A 160 -15.13 15.06 -5.09
CA ALA A 160 -15.62 16.44 -5.05
C ALA A 160 -16.48 16.79 -6.29
N ALA A 161 -16.12 16.29 -7.47
CA ALA A 161 -16.92 16.46 -8.68
C ALA A 161 -18.29 15.77 -8.56
N GLN A 162 -18.33 14.52 -8.08
CA GLN A 162 -19.58 13.80 -7.84
C GLN A 162 -20.51 14.52 -6.86
N ARG A 163 -19.99 14.99 -5.71
CA ARG A 163 -20.82 15.73 -4.73
C ARG A 163 -21.41 17.01 -5.30
N ARG A 164 -20.67 17.71 -6.18
CA ARG A 164 -21.20 18.91 -6.87
C ARG A 164 -22.32 18.55 -7.84
N ALA A 165 -22.18 17.45 -8.58
CA ALA A 165 -23.20 16.95 -9.48
C ALA A 165 -24.46 16.49 -8.71
N GLU A 166 -24.29 15.75 -7.61
CA GLU A 166 -25.37 15.32 -6.71
C GLU A 166 -26.14 16.52 -6.13
N ALA A 167 -25.43 17.54 -5.64
CA ALA A 167 -26.03 18.75 -5.11
C ALA A 167 -26.80 19.55 -6.18
N ALA A 168 -26.25 19.66 -7.39
CA ALA A 168 -26.92 20.33 -8.51
C ALA A 168 -28.20 19.58 -8.95
N ALA A 169 -28.14 18.24 -9.00
CA ALA A 169 -29.31 17.42 -9.31
C ALA A 169 -30.41 17.55 -8.25
N LEU A 170 -30.03 17.58 -6.97
CA LEU A 170 -30.98 17.78 -5.87
C LEU A 170 -31.67 19.15 -5.95
N ALA A 171 -30.90 20.21 -6.25
CA ALA A 171 -31.44 21.55 -6.43
C ALA A 171 -32.39 21.65 -7.64
N ALA A 172 -32.09 20.93 -8.73
CA ALA A 172 -32.94 20.89 -9.92
C ALA A 172 -34.24 20.08 -9.70
N ALA A 173 -34.22 19.07 -8.82
CA ALA A 173 -35.38 18.23 -8.50
C ALA A 173 -36.39 18.89 -7.55
N HIS A 174 -36.00 19.95 -6.83
CA HIS A 174 -36.88 20.72 -5.96
C HIS A 174 -36.86 22.22 -6.35
N PRO A 175 -37.40 22.56 -7.54
CA PRO A 175 -37.56 23.96 -7.92
C PRO A 175 -38.58 24.61 -6.97
N ARG A 176 -38.21 25.75 -6.40
CA ARG A 176 -39.09 26.56 -5.54
C ARG A 176 -40.33 27.05 -6.29
#